data_AF-A0A1F9XY65-F1
#
_entry.id   AF-A0A1F9XY65-F1
#
_cell.length_a   1.000
_cell.length_b   1.000
_cell.length_c   1.000
_cell.angle_alpha   90.00
_cell.angle_beta   90.00
_cell.angle_gamma   90.00
#
_symmetry.space_group_name_H-M   'P 1'
#
loop_
_entity.id
_entity.type
_entity.pdbx_description
1 polymer ?
#
loop_
_entity_poly.entity_id
_entity_poly.type
_entity_poly.pdbx_seq_one_letter_code
_entity_poly.pdbx_strand_id
1 'polypeptide(L)'
;MVEKNESIKMKNKKLQLMFAGLFLCAAVIPAFAQKETKEVKELEANSAELDKSATRPSGQQRVTDKINAQFGVDETGVAGLRLKHLGYGEIAIVLGLAQNMPRGIRDENLYKIVALRQGPPVLGWGNVAKEFGLKLGPVISGVRNIGSGVRKQEKADKIKESKKAKEEKAKKDEMTEKMEQPGKTVKEGIKSFPRK
;
A
#
# COMPACT_ATOMS: atom_id res chain seq x y z
N MET A 1 60.76 30.85 48.51
CA MET A 1 60.19 29.83 49.43
C MET A 1 58.71 30.17 49.54
N VAL A 2 57.79 29.58 48.78
CA VAL A 2 57.34 28.17 48.77
C VAL A 2 56.97 27.70 50.18
N GLU A 3 55.67 27.67 50.50
CA GLU A 3 54.99 26.38 50.73
C GLU A 3 53.45 26.52 50.72
N LYS A 4 52.84 25.41 50.34
CA LYS A 4 51.44 25.16 50.01
C LYS A 4 50.53 25.32 51.23
N ASN A 5 49.24 25.57 50.98
CA ASN A 5 48.20 24.74 51.58
C ASN A 5 46.91 24.82 50.77
N GLU A 6 46.60 23.69 50.13
CA GLU A 6 45.31 23.37 49.53
C GLU A 6 44.22 23.39 50.62
N SER A 7 43.11 24.05 50.34
CA SER A 7 41.86 23.78 51.04
C SER A 7 40.71 23.98 50.08
N ILE A 8 40.48 22.94 49.28
CA ILE A 8 39.32 22.83 48.39
C ILE A 8 38.07 22.76 49.28
N LYS A 9 37.28 23.82 49.15
CA LYS A 9 36.08 24.17 49.89
C LYS A 9 34.99 23.11 49.68
N MET A 10 34.86 22.24 50.67
CA MET A 10 33.62 21.72 51.27
C MET A 10 32.29 21.71 50.47
N LYS A 11 31.73 20.48 50.41
CA LYS A 11 30.35 20.11 50.80
C LYS A 11 29.19 20.41 49.84
N ASN A 12 29.04 19.57 48.82
CA ASN A 12 27.75 19.33 48.16
C ASN A 12 27.29 17.86 48.34
N LYS A 13 27.05 17.45 49.60
CA LYS A 13 26.48 16.13 49.93
C LYS A 13 24.95 16.05 49.79
N LYS A 14 24.28 17.12 49.38
CA LYS A 14 22.80 17.14 49.20
C LYS A 14 22.32 16.74 47.80
N LEU A 15 23.21 16.67 46.81
CA LEU A 15 22.81 16.35 45.42
C LEU A 15 22.85 14.84 45.09
N GLN A 16 23.48 14.02 45.94
CA GLN A 16 23.53 12.57 45.74
C GLN A 16 22.36 11.79 46.38
N LEU A 17 21.53 12.45 47.20
CA LEU A 17 20.41 11.80 47.89
C LEU A 17 19.06 11.94 47.17
N MET A 18 19.00 12.63 46.02
CA MET A 18 17.78 12.75 45.22
C MET A 18 17.70 11.77 44.03
N PHE A 19 18.65 10.84 43.90
CA PHE A 19 18.64 9.79 42.86
C PHE A 19 18.33 8.38 43.40
N ALA A 20 17.77 8.27 44.60
CA ALA A 20 17.46 6.98 45.26
C ALA A 20 15.94 6.73 45.42
N GLY A 21 15.13 7.15 44.44
CA GLY A 21 13.67 7.01 44.49
C GLY A 21 13.01 6.80 43.13
N LEU A 22 13.75 6.31 42.14
CA LEU A 22 13.24 6.03 40.80
C LEU A 22 13.26 4.52 40.57
N PHE A 23 12.12 3.98 40.13
CA PHE A 23 11.87 2.60 39.69
C PHE A 23 11.55 1.53 40.74
N LEU A 24 10.45 1.74 41.47
CA LEU A 24 9.59 0.62 41.89
C LEU A 24 8.16 0.78 41.34
N CYS A 25 8.02 1.12 40.05
CA CYS A 25 6.82 0.75 39.32
C CYS A 25 7.00 -0.71 38.91
N ALA A 26 6.43 -1.62 39.70
CA ALA A 26 6.09 -2.93 39.20
C ALA A 26 5.22 -2.69 37.95
N ALA A 27 5.84 -2.78 36.78
CA ALA A 27 5.13 -2.79 35.53
C ALA A 27 4.22 -4.02 35.58
N VAL A 28 2.95 -3.79 35.94
CA VAL A 28 1.86 -4.60 35.43
C VAL A 28 1.93 -4.39 33.93
N ILE A 29 2.78 -5.17 33.27
CA ILE A 29 2.77 -5.34 31.83
C ILE A 29 1.40 -5.97 31.59
N PRO A 30 0.42 -5.26 31.02
CA PRO A 30 -0.80 -5.94 30.65
C PRO A 30 -0.39 -7.01 29.64
N ALA A 31 -0.77 -8.25 29.91
CA ALA A 31 -0.41 -9.44 29.15
C ALA A 31 -1.09 -9.48 27.76
N PHE A 32 -1.03 -8.38 27.01
CA PHE A 32 -1.38 -8.30 25.60
C PHE A 32 -0.23 -8.76 24.69
N ALA A 33 0.74 -9.51 25.22
CA ALA A 33 1.56 -10.42 24.42
C ALA A 33 0.70 -11.61 23.97
N GLN A 34 -0.41 -11.34 23.27
CA GLN A 34 -1.18 -12.39 22.62
C GLN A 34 -0.31 -12.94 21.51
N LYS A 35 -0.03 -14.24 21.61
CA LYS A 35 0.63 -15.03 20.57
C LYS A 35 -0.10 -14.80 19.24
N GLU A 36 0.48 -13.98 18.37
CA GLU A 36 -0.06 -13.76 17.04
C GLU A 36 -0.19 -15.10 16.32
N THR A 37 -1.41 -15.41 15.91
CA THR A 37 -1.68 -16.65 15.19
C THR A 37 -1.09 -16.58 13.79
N LYS A 38 -0.84 -17.74 13.17
CA LYS A 38 -0.37 -17.79 11.78
C LYS A 38 -1.31 -17.02 10.83
N GLU A 39 -2.62 -17.08 11.10
CA GLU A 39 -3.65 -16.36 10.36
C GLU A 39 -3.49 -14.84 10.44
N VAL A 40 -3.23 -14.28 11.63
CA VAL A 40 -3.00 -12.83 11.79
C VAL A 40 -1.76 -12.40 11.01
N LYS A 41 -0.67 -13.17 11.11
CA LYS A 41 0.56 -12.88 10.38
C LYS A 41 0.38 -12.94 8.87
N GLU A 42 -0.34 -13.95 8.37
CA GLU A 42 -0.68 -14.05 6.94
C GLU A 42 -1.53 -12.88 6.48
N LEU A 43 -2.53 -12.48 7.27
CA LEU A 43 -3.38 -11.34 6.98
C LEU A 43 -2.57 -10.04 6.86
N GLU A 44 -1.68 -9.78 7.81
CA GLU A 44 -0.82 -8.60 7.82
C GLU A 44 0.18 -8.60 6.68
N ALA A 45 0.76 -9.76 6.36
CA ALA A 45 1.66 -9.90 5.21
C ALA A 45 0.92 -9.58 3.89
N ASN A 46 -0.28 -10.14 3.69
CA ASN A 46 -1.10 -9.88 2.50
C ASN A 46 -1.53 -8.40 2.43
N SER A 47 -1.88 -7.80 3.58
CA SER A 47 -2.20 -6.37 3.68
C SER A 47 -1.01 -5.49 3.27
N ALA A 48 0.16 -5.72 3.85
CA ALA A 48 1.37 -4.97 3.55
C ALA A 48 1.77 -5.10 2.07
N GLU A 49 1.50 -6.24 1.45
CA GLU A 49 1.74 -6.44 0.02
C GLU A 49 0.82 -5.59 -0.87
N LEU A 50 -0.45 -5.45 -0.50
CA LEU A 50 -1.37 -4.55 -1.20
C LEU A 50 -0.89 -3.10 -1.10
N ASP A 51 -0.45 -2.67 0.09
CA ASP A 51 0.08 -1.32 0.29
C ASP A 51 1.33 -1.07 -0.56
N LYS A 52 2.24 -2.05 -0.65
CA LYS A 52 3.41 -1.99 -1.54
C LYS A 52 3.01 -1.87 -3.01
N SER A 53 1.99 -2.61 -3.43
CA SER A 53 1.47 -2.58 -4.81
C SER A 53 0.82 -1.23 -5.15
N ALA A 54 0.38 -0.48 -4.13
CA ALA A 54 -0.25 0.83 -4.24
C ALA A 54 0.72 2.02 -4.03
N THR A 55 2.03 1.81 -4.12
CA THR A 55 3.02 2.89 -3.95
C THR A 55 3.04 3.90 -5.10
N ARG A 56 2.57 3.52 -6.30
CA ARG A 56 2.50 4.37 -7.49
C ARG A 56 1.04 4.65 -7.87
N PRO A 57 0.71 5.78 -8.54
CA PRO A 57 -0.67 6.10 -8.92
C PRO A 57 -1.38 5.00 -9.73
N SER A 58 -0.70 4.40 -10.71
CA SER A 58 -1.25 3.26 -11.47
C SER A 58 -1.42 1.99 -10.63
N GLY A 59 -0.60 1.83 -9.59
CA GLY A 59 -0.76 0.78 -8.58
C GLY A 59 -1.98 1.02 -7.69
N GLN A 60 -2.16 2.25 -7.22
CA GLN A 60 -3.30 2.68 -6.41
C GLN A 60 -4.62 2.41 -7.14
N GLN A 61 -4.72 2.85 -8.40
CA GLN A 61 -5.91 2.62 -9.20
C GLN A 61 -6.24 1.13 -9.33
N ARG A 62 -5.25 0.30 -9.68
CA ARG A 62 -5.46 -1.16 -9.79
C ARG A 62 -5.90 -1.79 -8.48
N VAL A 63 -5.34 -1.36 -7.35
CA VAL A 63 -5.73 -1.89 -6.04
C VAL A 63 -7.15 -1.44 -5.68
N THR A 64 -7.49 -0.16 -5.89
CA THR A 64 -8.85 0.37 -5.72
C THR A 64 -9.86 -0.39 -6.57
N ASP A 65 -9.59 -0.58 -7.86
CA ASP A 65 -10.48 -1.31 -8.77
C ASP A 65 -10.76 -2.73 -8.28
N LYS A 66 -9.73 -3.41 -7.76
CA LYS A 66 -9.87 -4.77 -7.22
C LYS A 66 -10.61 -4.79 -5.90
N ILE A 67 -10.40 -3.80 -5.02
CA ILE A 67 -11.17 -3.66 -3.78
C ILE A 67 -12.64 -3.43 -4.10
N ASN A 68 -12.95 -2.49 -4.99
CA ASN A 68 -14.30 -2.18 -5.44
C ASN A 68 -14.99 -3.42 -6.02
N ALA A 69 -14.31 -4.13 -6.93
CA ALA A 69 -14.85 -5.34 -7.53
C ALA A 69 -15.06 -6.48 -6.52
N GLN A 70 -14.16 -6.65 -5.54
CA GLN A 70 -14.24 -7.71 -4.55
C GLN A 70 -15.38 -7.50 -3.56
N PHE A 71 -15.63 -6.25 -3.16
CA PHE A 71 -16.56 -5.92 -2.07
C PHE A 71 -17.85 -5.26 -2.54
N GLY A 72 -17.96 -4.91 -3.82
CA GLY A 72 -19.11 -4.20 -4.37
C GLY A 72 -19.25 -2.78 -3.81
N VAL A 73 -18.14 -2.15 -3.44
CA VAL A 73 -18.10 -0.75 -2.96
C VAL A 73 -17.73 0.18 -4.11
N ASP A 74 -18.15 1.44 -4.01
CA ASP A 74 -17.73 2.47 -4.94
C ASP A 74 -16.36 3.06 -4.56
N GLU A 75 -15.81 3.90 -5.46
CA GLU A 75 -14.56 4.61 -5.20
C GLU A 75 -14.64 5.53 -3.98
N THR A 76 -15.83 6.05 -3.66
CA THR A 76 -16.03 6.96 -2.53
C THR A 76 -15.86 6.24 -1.20
N GLY A 77 -16.27 4.97 -1.10
CA GLY A 77 -16.08 4.14 0.08
C GLY A 77 -14.59 3.90 0.38
N VAL A 78 -13.79 3.59 -0.65
CA VAL A 78 -12.34 3.42 -0.50
C VAL A 78 -11.67 4.76 -0.15
N ALA A 79 -12.03 5.84 -0.84
CA ALA A 79 -11.51 7.18 -0.55
C ALA A 79 -11.84 7.64 0.87
N GLY A 80 -13.06 7.41 1.35
CA GLY A 80 -13.49 7.74 2.70
C GLY A 80 -12.67 7.04 3.78
N LEU A 81 -12.30 5.77 3.56
CA LEU A 81 -11.42 5.04 4.46
C LEU A 81 -9.94 5.48 4.34
N ARG A 82 -9.50 5.89 3.15
CA ARG A 82 -8.17 6.51 2.95
C ARG A 82 -8.03 7.81 3.74
N LEU A 83 -9.09 8.62 3.81
CA LEU A 83 -9.13 9.84 4.62
C LEU A 83 -9.01 9.56 6.13
N LYS A 84 -9.30 8.33 6.58
CA LYS A 84 -9.07 7.87 7.96
C LYS A 84 -7.66 7.31 8.16
N HIS A 85 -6.72 7.63 7.27
CA HIS A 85 -5.32 7.20 7.31
C HIS A 85 -5.10 5.67 7.24
N LEU A 86 -6.06 4.91 6.71
CA LEU A 86 -5.90 3.47 6.51
C LEU A 86 -5.14 3.17 5.22
N GLY A 87 -4.22 2.19 5.27
CA GLY A 87 -3.61 1.60 4.07
C GLY A 87 -4.63 0.88 3.19
N TYR A 88 -4.31 0.62 1.92
CA TYR A 88 -5.17 -0.17 1.03
C TYR A 88 -5.35 -1.61 1.55
N GLY A 89 -4.30 -2.18 2.15
CA GLY A 89 -4.37 -3.47 2.81
C GLY A 89 -5.33 -3.44 4.01
N GLU A 90 -5.22 -2.44 4.88
CA GLU A 90 -6.11 -2.27 6.02
C GLU A 90 -7.56 -2.01 5.59
N ILE A 91 -7.77 -1.22 4.52
CA ILE A 91 -9.08 -1.02 3.90
C ILE A 91 -9.69 -2.35 3.47
N ALA A 92 -8.92 -3.19 2.78
CA ALA A 92 -9.39 -4.51 2.37
C ALA A 92 -9.77 -5.41 3.57
N ILE A 93 -9.02 -5.32 4.67
CA ILE A 93 -9.35 -6.03 5.92
C ILE A 93 -10.65 -5.49 6.53
N VAL A 94 -10.79 -4.17 6.64
CA VAL A 94 -11.97 -3.52 7.21
C VAL A 94 -13.23 -3.88 6.43
N LEU A 95 -13.18 -3.79 5.09
CA LEU A 95 -14.28 -4.17 4.21
C LEU A 95 -14.59 -5.66 4.31
N GLY A 96 -13.56 -6.52 4.35
CA GLY A 96 -13.73 -7.96 4.52
C GLY A 96 -14.37 -8.34 5.86
N LEU A 97 -13.96 -7.71 6.96
CA LEU A 97 -14.61 -7.91 8.26
C LEU A 97 -16.06 -7.41 8.24
N ALA A 98 -16.31 -6.21 7.71
CA ALA A 98 -17.65 -5.63 7.65
C ALA A 98 -18.60 -6.47 6.79
N GLN A 99 -18.13 -7.06 5.69
CA GLN A 99 -18.93 -7.96 4.84
C GLN A 99 -19.44 -9.18 5.61
N ASN A 100 -18.67 -9.65 6.60
CA ASN A 100 -19.03 -10.80 7.43
C ASN A 100 -19.85 -10.42 8.68
N MET A 101 -20.11 -9.14 8.90
CA MET A 101 -20.97 -8.67 9.99
C MET A 101 -22.45 -8.68 9.58
N PRO A 102 -23.38 -8.70 10.55
CA PRO A 102 -24.79 -8.48 10.27
C PRO A 102 -25.01 -7.15 9.53
N ARG A 103 -25.86 -7.21 8.50
CA ARG A 103 -26.14 -6.09 7.58
C ARG A 103 -24.96 -5.68 6.67
N GLY A 104 -23.85 -6.42 6.68
CA GLY A 104 -22.75 -6.28 5.72
C GLY A 104 -21.97 -4.97 5.80
N ILE A 105 -21.46 -4.52 4.65
CA ILE A 105 -20.65 -3.30 4.52
C ILE A 105 -21.54 -2.07 4.65
N ARG A 106 -21.60 -1.51 5.86
CA ARG A 106 -22.31 -0.25 6.18
C ARG A 106 -21.45 0.62 7.07
N ASP A 107 -21.67 1.93 7.03
CA ASP A 107 -20.91 2.92 7.80
C ASP A 107 -20.83 2.60 9.29
N GLU A 108 -21.92 2.12 9.88
CA GLU A 108 -21.95 1.70 11.29
C GLU A 108 -20.94 0.58 11.60
N ASN A 109 -20.83 -0.41 10.71
CA ASN A 109 -19.93 -1.55 10.88
C ASN A 109 -18.48 -1.12 10.61
N LEU A 110 -18.26 -0.33 9.55
CA LEU A 110 -16.95 0.25 9.24
C LEU A 110 -16.44 1.10 10.41
N TYR A 111 -17.29 1.96 10.97
CA TYR A 111 -16.95 2.81 12.11
C TYR A 111 -16.54 1.97 13.32
N LYS A 112 -17.30 0.93 13.68
CA LYS A 112 -16.97 0.05 14.82
C LYS A 112 -15.61 -0.64 14.63
N ILE A 113 -15.35 -1.18 13.45
CA ILE A 113 -14.08 -1.86 13.15
C ILE A 113 -12.92 -0.87 13.23
N VAL A 114 -13.04 0.30 12.61
CA VAL A 114 -11.99 1.33 12.61
C VAL A 114 -11.77 1.89 14.02
N ALA A 115 -12.83 2.07 14.80
CA ALA A 115 -12.73 2.53 16.19
C ALA A 115 -11.94 1.54 17.07
N LEU A 116 -12.12 0.23 16.90
CA LEU A 116 -11.31 -0.76 17.63
C LEU A 116 -9.86 -0.83 17.13
N ARG A 117 -9.63 -0.56 15.84
CA ARG A 117 -8.29 -0.57 15.25
C ARG A 117 -7.47 0.67 15.60
N GLN A 118 -8.10 1.84 15.71
CA GLN A 118 -7.40 3.13 15.90
C GLN A 118 -7.66 3.78 17.26
N GLY A 119 -8.74 3.41 17.95
CA GLY A 119 -9.10 3.95 19.26
C GLY A 119 -8.37 3.24 20.40
N PRO A 120 -8.30 3.85 21.60
CA PRO A 120 -7.74 3.22 22.78
C PRO A 120 -8.75 2.23 23.43
N PRO A 121 -8.35 1.00 23.78
CA PRO A 121 -7.07 0.36 23.47
C PRO A 121 -6.98 -0.06 22.00
N VAL A 122 -5.81 0.14 21.38
CA VAL A 122 -5.56 -0.24 19.97
C VAL A 122 -5.57 -1.76 19.86
N LEU A 123 -6.55 -2.33 19.16
CA LEU A 123 -6.66 -3.77 18.97
C LEU A 123 -6.01 -4.23 17.66
N GLY A 124 -5.35 -5.39 17.72
CA GLY A 124 -4.89 -6.11 16.53
C GLY A 124 -6.06 -6.80 15.80
N TRP A 125 -5.88 -7.11 14.51
CA TRP A 125 -6.94 -7.68 13.66
C TRP A 125 -7.58 -8.95 14.21
N GLY A 126 -6.79 -9.80 14.88
CA GLY A 126 -7.31 -10.99 15.55
C GLY A 126 -8.27 -10.69 16.70
N ASN A 127 -8.05 -9.60 17.44
CA ASN A 127 -8.95 -9.19 18.52
C ASN A 127 -10.18 -8.46 17.98
N VAL A 128 -10.00 -7.61 16.96
CA VAL A 128 -11.11 -6.96 16.27
C VAL A 128 -12.09 -8.00 15.71
N ALA A 129 -11.58 -9.05 15.08
CA ALA A 129 -12.44 -10.13 14.58
C ALA A 129 -13.14 -10.90 15.71
N LYS A 130 -12.42 -11.19 16.81
CA LYS A 130 -13.00 -11.87 17.99
C LYS A 130 -14.11 -11.06 18.65
N GLU A 131 -13.97 -9.74 18.73
CA GLU A 131 -14.98 -8.84 19.31
C GLU A 131 -16.35 -8.99 18.61
N PHE A 132 -16.34 -9.26 17.30
CA PHE A 132 -17.56 -9.47 16.52
C PHE A 132 -17.88 -10.96 16.27
N GLY A 133 -17.15 -11.89 16.88
CA GLY A 133 -17.34 -13.33 16.68
C GLY A 133 -17.01 -13.82 15.26
N LEU A 134 -16.14 -13.12 14.54
CA LEU A 134 -15.80 -13.39 13.14
C LEU A 134 -14.53 -14.23 13.01
N LYS A 135 -14.46 -14.99 11.91
CA LYS A 135 -13.26 -15.76 11.51
C LYS A 135 -12.40 -14.94 10.56
N LEU A 136 -11.07 -15.02 10.70
CA LEU A 136 -10.14 -14.34 9.79
C LEU A 136 -9.96 -15.06 8.45
N GLY A 137 -10.17 -16.37 8.38
CA GLY A 137 -9.98 -17.15 7.14
C GLY A 137 -10.64 -16.56 5.89
N PRO A 138 -11.94 -16.22 5.90
CA PRO A 138 -12.60 -15.56 4.76
C PRO A 138 -11.99 -14.21 4.41
N VAL A 139 -11.59 -13.42 5.41
CA VAL A 139 -10.95 -12.11 5.21
C VAL A 139 -9.58 -12.27 4.56
N ILE A 140 -8.76 -13.21 5.05
CA ILE A 140 -7.45 -13.55 4.47
C ILE A 140 -7.62 -13.96 3.00
N SER A 141 -8.59 -14.82 2.71
CA SER A 141 -8.88 -15.25 1.34
C SER A 141 -9.26 -14.06 0.44
N GLY A 142 -10.12 -13.16 0.93
CA GLY A 142 -10.50 -11.93 0.20
C GLY A 142 -9.31 -11.02 -0.11
N VAL A 143 -8.49 -10.71 0.90
CA VAL A 143 -7.29 -9.86 0.73
C VAL A 143 -6.30 -10.53 -0.24
N ARG A 144 -6.09 -11.85 -0.13
CA ARG A 144 -5.23 -12.61 -1.05
C ARG A 144 -5.75 -12.58 -2.49
N ASN A 145 -7.06 -12.68 -2.69
CA ASN A 145 -7.67 -12.63 -4.01
C ASN A 145 -7.45 -11.27 -4.68
N ILE A 146 -7.62 -10.17 -3.94
CA ILE A 146 -7.30 -8.82 -4.40
C ILE A 146 -5.84 -8.75 -4.84
N GLY A 147 -4.90 -9.16 -3.98
CA GLY A 147 -3.47 -9.14 -4.30
C GLY A 147 -3.12 -9.96 -5.55
N SER A 148 -3.71 -11.15 -5.68
CA SER A 148 -3.54 -11.98 -6.87
C SER A 148 -4.09 -11.31 -8.14
N GLY A 149 -5.23 -10.61 -8.02
CA GLY A 149 -5.85 -9.87 -9.11
C GLY A 149 -5.00 -8.69 -9.57
N VAL A 150 -4.43 -7.95 -8.63
CA VAL A 150 -3.51 -6.82 -8.90
C VAL A 150 -2.28 -7.31 -9.65
N ARG A 151 -1.63 -8.38 -9.16
CA ARG A 151 -0.45 -8.98 -9.83
C ARG A 151 -0.75 -9.46 -11.24
N LYS A 152 -1.91 -10.08 -11.46
CA LYS A 152 -2.33 -10.56 -12.79
C LYS A 152 -2.54 -9.38 -13.75
N GLN A 153 -3.20 -8.32 -13.30
CA GLN A 153 -3.42 -7.12 -14.08
C GLN A 153 -2.10 -6.43 -14.41
N GLU A 154 -1.19 -6.30 -13.44
CA GLU A 154 0.13 -5.71 -13.69
C GLU A 154 0.93 -6.45 -14.77
N LYS A 155 0.90 -7.78 -14.76
CA LYS A 155 1.53 -8.58 -15.82
C LYS A 155 0.88 -8.35 -17.17
N ALA A 156 -0.45 -8.29 -17.22
CA ALA A 156 -1.19 -8.04 -18.46
C ALA A 156 -0.87 -6.65 -19.04
N ASP A 157 -0.78 -5.62 -18.20
CA ASP A 157 -0.45 -4.26 -18.62
C ASP A 157 0.95 -4.19 -19.24
N LYS A 158 1.96 -4.80 -18.61
CA LYS A 158 3.34 -4.87 -19.12
C LYS A 158 3.42 -5.58 -20.49
N ILE A 159 2.65 -6.66 -20.65
CA ILE A 159 2.58 -7.38 -21.94
C ILE A 159 1.92 -6.51 -23.02
N LYS A 160 0.86 -5.76 -22.69
CA LYS A 160 0.22 -4.84 -23.64
C LYS A 160 1.15 -3.69 -24.04
N GLU A 161 1.86 -3.11 -23.08
CA GLU A 161 2.79 -2.01 -23.31
C GLU A 161 3.96 -2.42 -24.20
N SER A 162 4.57 -3.58 -23.93
CA SER A 162 5.66 -4.13 -24.76
C SER A 162 5.21 -4.45 -26.20
N LYS A 163 3.99 -4.97 -26.40
CA LYS A 163 3.44 -5.19 -27.75
C LYS A 163 3.22 -3.88 -28.49
N LYS A 164 2.61 -2.89 -27.83
CA LYS A 164 2.38 -1.56 -28.40
C LYS A 164 3.69 -0.87 -28.82
N ALA A 165 4.72 -0.95 -27.97
CA ALA A 165 6.04 -0.40 -28.27
C ALA A 165 6.73 -1.10 -29.48
N LYS A 166 6.50 -2.41 -29.66
CA LYS A 166 7.06 -3.16 -30.81
C LYS A 166 6.34 -2.80 -32.11
N GLU A 167 5.01 -2.63 -32.07
CA GLU A 167 4.22 -2.18 -33.23
C GLU A 167 4.56 -0.74 -33.63
N GLU A 168 4.80 0.15 -32.65
CA GLU A 168 5.16 1.53 -32.91
C GLU A 168 6.57 1.68 -33.49
N LYS A 169 7.53 0.84 -33.05
CA LYS A 169 8.86 0.74 -33.70
C LYS A 169 8.77 0.21 -35.12
N ALA A 170 8.01 -0.88 -35.34
CA ALA A 170 7.85 -1.45 -36.69
C ALA A 170 7.24 -0.45 -37.68
N LYS A 171 6.25 0.36 -37.24
CA LYS A 171 5.68 1.43 -38.07
C LYS A 171 6.67 2.55 -38.36
N LYS A 172 7.54 2.88 -37.41
CA LYS A 172 8.55 3.93 -37.61
C LYS A 172 9.65 3.48 -38.57
N ASP A 173 10.08 2.22 -38.45
CA ASP A 173 11.08 1.60 -39.33
C ASP A 173 10.56 1.49 -40.78
N GLU A 174 9.29 1.10 -40.97
CA GLU A 174 8.64 1.05 -42.30
C GLU A 174 8.51 2.44 -42.96
N MET A 175 8.36 3.50 -42.15
CA MET A 175 8.24 4.88 -42.64
C MET A 175 9.61 5.48 -43.02
N THR A 176 10.69 5.08 -42.35
CA THR A 176 12.07 5.40 -42.77
C THR A 176 12.49 4.66 -44.03
N GLU A 177 12.09 3.39 -44.20
CA GLU A 177 12.44 2.59 -45.39
C GLU A 177 11.77 3.11 -46.67
N LYS A 178 10.52 3.60 -46.58
CA LYS A 178 9.83 4.25 -47.71
C LYS A 178 10.39 5.63 -48.09
N MET A 179 11.22 6.24 -47.26
CA MET A 179 11.84 7.55 -47.53
C MET A 179 13.24 7.42 -48.17
N GLU A 180 13.85 6.23 -48.16
CA GLU A 180 15.18 5.96 -48.70
C GLU A 180 15.22 5.37 -50.11
N GLN A 181 14.09 5.04 -50.76
CA GLN A 181 14.11 4.72 -52.20
C GLN A 181 14.26 6.02 -53.02
N PRO A 182 15.46 6.34 -53.55
CA PRO A 182 15.64 7.50 -54.38
C PRO A 182 14.98 7.18 -55.71
N GLY A 183 14.17 8.11 -56.21
CA GLY A 183 13.53 8.01 -57.50
C GLY A 183 14.52 7.55 -58.57
N LYS A 184 14.27 6.36 -59.12
CA LYS A 184 14.90 5.92 -60.37
C LYS A 184 14.60 6.99 -61.40
N THR A 185 15.69 7.59 -61.88
CA THR A 185 15.80 8.38 -63.09
C THR A 185 14.99 7.76 -64.24
N VAL A 186 13.91 8.43 -64.65
CA VAL A 186 13.34 8.22 -65.99
C VAL A 186 13.81 9.40 -66.84
N LYS A 187 14.89 9.15 -67.58
CA LYS A 187 15.30 9.96 -68.72
C LYS A 187 14.33 9.73 -69.88
N GLU A 188 14.22 10.78 -70.69
CA GLU A 188 13.87 10.79 -72.12
C GLU A 188 12.40 10.75 -72.53
N GLY A 189 11.98 11.84 -73.18
CA GLY A 189 10.70 11.92 -73.87
C GLY A 189 10.27 13.33 -74.30
N ILE A 190 11.18 14.20 -74.75
CA ILE A 190 10.80 15.45 -75.43
C ILE A 190 10.18 15.04 -76.78
N LYS A 191 8.85 15.08 -76.88
CA LYS A 191 8.16 15.14 -78.17
C LYS A 191 7.46 16.48 -78.32
N SER A 192 7.92 17.17 -79.35
CA SER A 192 7.47 18.44 -79.88
C SER A 192 5.97 18.45 -80.18
N PHE A 193 5.31 19.53 -79.74
CA PHE A 193 3.96 19.91 -80.19
C PHE A 193 4.07 20.90 -81.36
N PRO A 194 3.44 20.67 -82.52
CA PRO A 194 3.25 21.70 -83.51
C PRO A 194 2.01 22.54 -83.15
N ARG A 195 2.17 23.86 -83.24
CA ARG A 195 1.05 24.83 -83.21
C ARG A 195 0.20 24.68 -84.47
N LYS A 196 -1.11 24.68 -84.29
CA LYS A 196 -2.09 25.20 -85.25
C LYS A 196 -3.00 26.16 -84.53
#